data_AF-A0A9C9BVP4-F1
#
_entry.id   AF-A0A9C9BVP4-F1
#
_cell.length_a   1.000
_cell.length_b   1.000
_cell.length_c   1.000
_cell.angle_alpha   90.00
_cell.angle_beta   90.00
_cell.angle_gamma   90.00
#
_symmetry.space_group_name_H-M   'P 1'
#
loop_
_entity.id
_entity.type
_entity.pdbx_description
1 polymer ?
#
loop_
_entity_poly.entity_id
_entity_poly.type
_entity_poly.pdbx_seq_one_letter_code
_entity_poly.pdbx_strand_id
1 'polypeptide(L)' 'MTSHPSRHTVTYIVRIWSEYLDESPPRWRGVVLPVGEETPLHFAGLGEMLEIIREKTQPPIEKEDKP' A
#
# COMPACT_ATOMS: atom_id res chain seq x y z
N MET A 1 23.70 -5.31 22.74
CA MET A 1 23.63 -4.92 21.32
C MET A 1 22.42 -4.01 21.16
N THR A 2 22.64 -2.70 21.00
CA THR A 2 21.55 -1.74 20.78
C THR A 2 21.14 -1.80 19.32
N SER A 3 20.02 -2.44 19.01
CA SER A 3 19.43 -2.40 17.66
C SER A 3 19.05 -0.96 17.34
N HIS A 4 19.75 -0.37 16.39
CA HIS A 4 19.35 0.94 15.87
C HIS A 4 18.14 0.70 14.97
N PRO A 5 17.03 1.47 15.12
CA PRO A 5 15.92 1.35 14.20
C PRO A 5 16.41 1.67 12.79
N SER A 6 16.36 0.69 11.89
CA SER A 6 16.71 0.90 10.49
C SER A 6 15.65 1.81 9.86
N ARG A 7 16.09 2.89 9.23
CA ARG A 7 15.19 3.76 8.49
C ARG A 7 14.81 3.06 7.19
N HIS A 8 13.55 2.68 7.06
CA HIS A 8 12.98 2.16 5.83
C HIS A 8 12.10 3.22 5.17
N THR A 9 12.33 3.51 3.89
CA THR A 9 11.52 4.47 3.11
C THR A 9 10.86 3.70 1.99
N VAL A 10 9.52 3.78 1.89
CA VAL A 10 8.77 3.18 0.78
C VAL A 10 8.02 4.26 0.03
N THR A 11 8.05 4.16 -1.30
CA THR A 11 7.46 5.16 -2.20
C THR A 11 6.33 4.53 -2.99
N TYR A 12 5.23 5.27 -3.13
CA TYR A 12 4.04 4.82 -3.86
C TYR A 12 3.44 6.01 -4.64
N ILE A 13 2.77 5.70 -5.74
CA ILE A 13 1.89 6.63 -6.44
C ILE A 13 0.45 6.29 -6.06
N VAL A 14 -0.28 7.27 -5.51
CA VAL A 14 -1.71 7.13 -5.22
C VAL A 14 -2.50 7.85 -6.30
N ARG A 15 -3.37 7.14 -7.01
CA ARG A 15 -4.32 7.72 -7.96
C ARG A 15 -5.72 7.61 -7.39
N ILE A 16 -6.44 8.72 -7.36
CA ILE A 16 -7.80 8.82 -6.83
C ILE A 16 -8.70 9.27 -7.97
N TRP A 17 -9.80 8.56 -8.19
CA TRP A 17 -10.85 8.98 -9.10
C TRP A 17 -11.92 9.73 -8.30
N SER A 18 -12.06 11.03 -8.56
CA SER A 18 -13.02 11.90 -7.87
C SER A 18 -14.38 11.99 -8.57
N GLU A 19 -14.44 11.73 -9.88
CA GLU A 19 -15.64 11.93 -10.70
C GLU A 19 -15.77 10.82 -11.75
N TYR A 20 -16.97 10.26 -11.89
CA TYR A 20 -17.32 9.30 -12.93
C TYR A 20 -18.27 9.96 -13.92
N LEU A 21 -17.82 10.11 -15.17
CA LEU A 21 -18.58 10.77 -16.24
C LEU A 21 -19.83 9.98 -16.67
N ASP A 22 -19.89 8.67 -16.41
CA ASP A 22 -20.94 7.76 -16.92
C ASP A 22 -21.80 7.11 -15.81
N GLU A 23 -21.99 7.78 -14.67
CA GLU A 23 -22.91 7.42 -13.56
C GLU A 23 -22.75 6.02 -12.91
N SER A 24 -21.81 5.21 -13.40
CA SER A 24 -21.54 3.87 -12.89
C SER A 24 -20.19 3.88 -12.18
N PRO A 25 -20.18 3.98 -10.84
CA PRO A 25 -18.92 3.96 -10.11
C PRO A 25 -18.28 2.57 -10.28
N PRO A 26 -17.02 2.47 -10.74
CA PRO A 26 -16.25 1.25 -10.61
C PRO A 26 -16.20 0.85 -9.13
N ARG A 27 -16.07 -0.46 -8.91
CA ARG A 27 -16.07 -1.05 -7.56
C ARG A 27 -14.94 -0.55 -6.67
N TRP A 28 -13.92 0.11 -7.26
CA TRP A 28 -12.78 0.73 -6.60
C TRP A 28 -12.75 2.23 -6.90
N ARG A 29 -12.24 3.03 -5.96
CA ARG A 29 -12.13 4.51 -6.02
C ARG A 29 -10.71 5.00 -6.26
N GLY A 30 -9.72 4.12 -6.17
CA GLY A 30 -8.33 4.49 -6.32
C GLY A 30 -7.41 3.30 -6.49
N VAL A 31 -6.14 3.60 -6.80
CA VAL A 31 -5.04 2.63 -6.80
C VAL A 31 -3.85 3.16 -6.04
N VAL A 32 -3.18 2.26 -5.35
CA VAL A 32 -1.82 2.44 -4.83
C VAL A 32 -0.87 1.66 -5.74
N LEU A 33 0.12 2.33 -6.31
CA LEU A 33 1.16 1.70 -7.13
C LEU A 33 2.50 1.83 -6.40
N PRO A 34 3.00 0.75 -5.77
CA PRO A 34 4.34 0.72 -5.21
C PRO A 34 5.39 0.92 -6.29
N VAL A 35 6.37 1.78 -6.04
CA VAL A 35 7.46 2.00 -7.00
C VAL A 35 8.27 0.71 -7.12
N GLY A 36 8.31 0.14 -8.32
CA GLY A 36 8.99 -1.12 -8.61
C GLY A 36 8.09 -2.35 -8.67
N GLU A 37 6.79 -2.22 -8.36
CA GLU A 37 5.79 -3.25 -8.61
C GLU A 37 4.99 -2.91 -9.87
N GLU A 38 4.77 -3.88 -10.76
CA GLU A 38 3.99 -3.67 -11.99
C GLU A 38 2.47 -3.71 -11.72
N THR A 39 2.05 -4.28 -10.58
CA THR A 39 0.65 -4.52 -10.27
C THR A 39 0.08 -3.43 -9.36
N PRO A 40 -0.89 -2.62 -9.82
CA PRO A 40 -1.58 -1.67 -8.96
C PRO A 40 -2.50 -2.37 -7.97
N LEU A 41 -2.56 -1.85 -6.74
CA LEU A 41 -3.47 -2.31 -5.69
C LEU A 41 -4.70 -1.39 -5.66
N HIS A 42 -5.86 -1.94 -5.99
CA HIS A 42 -7.13 -1.21 -6.00
C HIS A 42 -7.66 -1.02 -4.56
N PHE A 43 -8.28 0.13 -4.30
CA PHE A 43 -9.02 0.38 -3.07
C PHE A 43 -10.35 1.09 -3.37
N ALA A 44 -11.40 0.77 -2.62
CA ALA A 44 -12.73 1.36 -2.73
C ALA A 44 -12.97 2.49 -1.71
N GLY A 45 -12.11 2.62 -0.69
CA GLY A 45 -12.25 3.63 0.34
C GLY A 45 -10.96 3.91 1.09
N LEU A 46 -11.01 4.92 1.97
CA LEU A 46 -9.84 5.37 2.74
C LEU A 46 -9.28 4.27 3.66
N GLY A 47 -10.15 3.44 4.26
CA GLY A 47 -9.73 2.34 5.13
C GLY A 47 -8.86 1.32 4.40
N GLU A 48 -9.33 0.82 3.25
CA GLU A 48 -8.57 -0.12 2.41
C GLU A 48 -7.24 0.48 1.94
N MET A 49 -7.22 1.77 1.56
CA MET A 49 -5.98 2.46 1.18
C MET A 49 -4.96 2.46 2.33
N LEU A 50 -5.40 2.76 3.55
CA LEU A 50 -4.53 2.79 4.73
C LEU A 50 -4.01 1.41 5.10
N GLU A 51 -4.84 0.36 4.96
CA GLU A 51 -4.41 -1.02 5.18
C GLU A 51 -3.33 -1.44 4.19
N ILE A 52 -3.50 -1.16 2.90
CA ILE A 52 -2.50 -1.41 1.86
C ILE A 52 -1.16 -0.73 2.20
N ILE A 53 -1.20 0.56 2.56
CA ILE A 53 0.02 1.31 2.91
C ILE A 53 0.69 0.72 4.16
N ARG A 54 -0.10 0.33 5.17
CA ARG A 54 0.41 -0.28 6.40
C ARG A 54 1.11 -1.60 6.10
N GLU A 55 0.49 -2.49 5.33
CA GLU A 55 1.08 -3.79 4.98
C GLU A 55 2.40 -3.63 4.23
N LYS A 56 2.49 -2.67 3.31
CA LYS A 56 3.70 -2.45 2.51
C LYS A 56 4.81 -1.68 3.24
N THR A 57 4.49 -0.99 4.33
CA THR A 57 5.48 -0.24 5.13
C THR A 57 6.00 -1.02 6.33
N GLN A 58 5.32 -2.09 6.76
CA GLN A 58 5.81 -2.95 7.82
C GLN A 58 7.02 -3.77 7.32
N PRO A 59 8.13 -3.79 8.07
CA PRO A 59 9.25 -4.65 7.73
C PRO A 59 8.80 -6.12 7.77
N PRO A 60 9.35 -7.00 6.91
CA PRO A 60 9.16 -8.43 7.07
C PRO A 60 9.56 -8.81 8.50
N ILE A 61 8.65 -9.41 9.24
CA ILE A 61 9.01 -10.04 10.51
C ILE A 61 9.84 -11.25 10.10
N GLU A 62 11.17 -11.15 10.17
CA GLU A 62 12.04 -12.31 10.12
C GLU A 62 11.56 -13.25 11.23
N LYS A 63 10.87 -14.32 10.85
CA LYS A 63 10.64 -15.43 11.78
C LYS A 63 12.01 -16.00 12.03
N GLU A 64 12.55 -15.71 13.21
CA GLU A 64 13.78 -16.31 13.72
C GLU A 64 13.56 -17.83 13.71
N ASP A 65 14.13 -18.49 12.70
CA ASP A 65 14.11 -19.94 12.57
C ASP A 65 15.00 -20.46 13.69
N LYS A 66 14.37 -20.83 14.80
CA LYS A 66 15.08 -21.34 15.97
C LYS A 66 15.51 -22.78 15.66
N PRO A 67 16.81 -23.12 15.76
CA PRO A 67 17.32 -24.47 15.51
C PRO A 67 16.82 -25.50 16.53
#